data_AF-A0A6P8PKB5-F1
#
_entry.id   AF-A0A6P8PKB5-F1
#
_cell.length_a   1.000
_cell.length_b   1.000
_cell.length_c   1.000
_cell.angle_alpha   90.00
_cell.angle_beta   90.00
_cell.angle_gamma   90.00
#
_symmetry.space_group_name_H-M   'P 1'
#
loop_
_entity.id
_entity.type
_entity.pdbx_description
1 polymer ?
#
loop_
_entity_poly.entity_id
_entity_poly.type
_entity_poly.pdbx_seq_one_letter_code
_entity_poly.pdbx_strand_id
1 'polypeptide(L)'
;MRSLPVSFSRILFNFLKPHAPIKIGPASKLHQSTLMKQRSSIELPMPTDLVSYWQGVFEAEGVPEAQTSIEYIVSYVLEAKTFQSLRAEHLSKPVTEQQLHQVEELSAWRLNRMPIQYVIGEWDFLDLTLIMRPPVFIPRPETEELVVLVIEEFQRKVKPGGAEHRDLAVAEASQCPMILEVGCGSGAISLSLLKKFPKVNSRVVAVDKEEAAVSLTRDNATRLQLQDRITILQHDILTNHNFLLRHNLVDIIVSNPPYIFKDDIASLAPEILRYLYVAHADCHTFSLTPVFHPHICSLNL
;
A
#
# COMPACT_ATOMS: atom_id res chain seq x y z
N MET A 1 -7.62 17.52 -13.47
CA MET A 1 -8.76 16.58 -13.32
C MET A 1 -8.14 15.21 -13.13
N ARG A 2 -8.19 14.65 -11.92
CA ARG A 2 -7.88 13.23 -11.76
C ARG A 2 -9.02 12.52 -12.48
N SER A 3 -8.74 11.91 -13.63
CA SER A 3 -9.74 11.03 -14.26
C SER A 3 -10.11 9.99 -13.21
N LEU A 4 -11.37 9.98 -12.76
CA LEU A 4 -11.92 8.93 -11.91
C LEU A 4 -11.41 7.60 -12.48
N PRO A 5 -10.55 6.86 -11.78
CA PRO A 5 -10.11 5.58 -12.28
C PRO A 5 -11.37 4.74 -12.41
N VAL A 6 -11.63 4.31 -13.65
CA VAL A 6 -12.51 3.21 -14.05
C VAL A 6 -13.31 2.66 -12.87
N SER A 7 -14.55 3.15 -12.68
CA SER A 7 -15.56 2.69 -11.72
C SER A 7 -14.98 1.80 -10.62
N PHE A 8 -14.77 2.36 -9.43
CA PHE A 8 -14.36 1.63 -8.22
C PHE A 8 -15.06 0.27 -8.07
N SER A 9 -16.30 0.17 -8.54
CA SER A 9 -17.08 -1.07 -8.65
C SER A 9 -16.42 -2.15 -9.52
N ARG A 10 -15.80 -1.86 -10.67
CA ARG A 10 -15.23 -2.85 -11.61
C ARG A 10 -13.92 -3.50 -11.13
N ILE A 11 -13.05 -2.76 -10.46
CA ILE A 11 -11.75 -3.30 -10.01
C ILE A 11 -11.93 -4.19 -8.78
N LEU A 12 -12.84 -3.82 -7.87
CA LEU A 12 -13.20 -4.65 -6.73
C LEU A 12 -14.02 -5.89 -7.14
N PHE A 13 -14.93 -5.75 -8.12
CA PHE A 13 -15.81 -6.86 -8.57
C PHE A 13 -15.07 -8.04 -9.22
N ASN A 14 -13.93 -7.80 -9.88
CA ASN A 14 -13.26 -8.86 -10.64
C ASN A 14 -12.41 -9.80 -9.79
N PHE A 15 -11.91 -9.35 -8.62
CA PHE A 15 -11.06 -10.16 -7.74
C PHE A 15 -11.79 -10.71 -6.51
N LEU A 16 -12.82 -10.00 -6.03
CA LEU A 16 -13.75 -10.54 -5.06
C LEU A 16 -14.92 -11.18 -5.80
N LYS A 17 -14.71 -12.34 -6.45
CA LYS A 17 -15.86 -13.24 -6.64
C LYS A 17 -16.40 -13.52 -5.23
N PRO A 18 -17.66 -13.14 -4.92
CA PRO A 18 -18.18 -13.31 -3.59
C PRO A 18 -18.31 -14.81 -3.33
N HIS A 19 -17.39 -15.40 -2.58
CA HIS A 19 -17.65 -16.71 -1.97
C HIS A 19 -18.73 -16.62 -0.88
N ALA A 20 -19.24 -15.42 -0.59
CA ALA A 20 -20.51 -15.21 0.07
C ALA A 20 -21.06 -13.83 -0.30
N PRO A 21 -22.39 -13.64 -0.40
CA PRO A 21 -22.99 -12.31 -0.48
C PRO A 21 -22.47 -11.45 0.66
N ILE A 22 -22.18 -10.17 0.37
CA ILE A 22 -21.80 -9.16 1.37
C ILE A 22 -22.86 -9.20 2.48
N LYS A 23 -22.52 -9.80 3.62
CA LYS A 23 -23.40 -9.80 4.79
C LYS A 23 -23.30 -8.43 5.41
N ILE A 24 -24.10 -7.50 4.90
CA ILE A 24 -24.43 -6.25 5.57
C ILE A 24 -24.98 -6.64 6.95
N GLY A 25 -24.17 -6.42 7.98
CA GLY A 25 -24.52 -6.76 9.36
C GLY A 25 -25.81 -6.05 9.79
N PRO A 26 -26.51 -6.56 10.82
CA PRO A 26 -27.75 -5.97 11.32
C PRO A 26 -27.61 -4.48 11.63
N ALA A 27 -26.44 -4.07 12.15
CA ALA A 27 -26.12 -2.68 12.47
C ALA A 27 -26.03 -1.77 11.23
N SER A 28 -25.42 -2.23 10.13
CA SER A 28 -25.37 -1.46 8.88
C SER A 28 -26.75 -1.30 8.21
N LYS A 29 -27.65 -2.30 8.32
CA LYS A 29 -29.05 -2.16 7.88
C LYS A 29 -29.83 -1.20 8.77
N LEU A 30 -29.58 -1.22 10.08
CA LEU A 30 -30.19 -0.31 11.03
C LEU A 30 -29.72 1.13 10.78
N HIS A 31 -28.42 1.36 10.54
CA HIS A 31 -27.85 2.67 10.21
C HIS A 31 -28.35 3.21 8.87
N GLN A 32 -28.40 2.38 7.82
CA GLN A 32 -29.06 2.76 6.56
C GLN A 32 -30.51 3.18 6.82
N SER A 33 -31.25 2.45 7.67
CA SER A 33 -32.62 2.82 8.01
C SER A 33 -32.74 4.11 8.83
N THR A 34 -31.75 4.44 9.67
CA THR A 34 -31.74 5.65 10.51
C THR A 34 -31.36 6.90 9.72
N LEU A 35 -30.34 6.82 8.85
CA LEU A 35 -30.03 7.85 7.85
C LEU A 35 -31.22 8.07 6.92
N MET A 36 -31.86 6.99 6.44
CA MET A 36 -33.07 7.08 5.61
C MET A 36 -34.29 7.64 6.36
N LYS A 37 -34.42 7.43 7.67
CA LYS A 37 -35.51 7.98 8.49
C LYS A 37 -35.30 9.44 8.88
N GLN A 38 -34.06 9.93 8.96
CA GLN A 38 -33.75 11.36 9.10
C GLN A 38 -33.98 12.16 7.81
N ARG A 39 -34.27 11.51 6.66
CA ARG A 39 -34.62 12.16 5.38
C ARG A 39 -35.93 12.95 5.39
N SER A 40 -36.64 13.02 6.52
CA SER A 40 -37.85 13.84 6.65
C SER A 40 -37.58 15.35 6.71
N SER A 41 -36.31 15.79 6.71
CA SER A 41 -35.90 17.20 6.68
C SER A 41 -34.81 17.41 5.62
N ILE A 42 -35.02 18.35 4.69
CA ILE A 42 -34.43 18.43 3.34
C ILE A 42 -33.10 19.21 3.32
N GLU A 43 -32.06 18.75 4.00
CA GLU A 43 -30.73 19.37 3.86
C GLU A 43 -29.62 18.31 3.83
N LEU A 44 -28.78 18.36 2.80
CA LEU A 44 -27.62 17.48 2.66
C LEU A 44 -26.56 17.88 3.71
N PRO A 45 -25.80 16.90 4.26
CA PRO A 45 -24.86 17.18 5.33
C PRO A 45 -23.62 17.91 4.84
N MET A 46 -22.98 18.68 5.73
CA MET A 46 -21.65 19.22 5.50
C MET A 46 -20.60 18.10 5.60
N PRO A 47 -19.41 18.25 4.99
CA PRO A 47 -18.33 17.26 5.13
C PRO A 47 -17.95 16.98 6.59
N THR A 48 -18.01 17.99 7.46
CA THR A 48 -17.77 17.85 8.90
C THR A 48 -18.83 17.00 9.59
N ASP A 49 -20.10 17.14 9.20
CA ASP A 49 -21.21 16.35 9.75
C ASP A 49 -21.04 14.87 9.38
N LEU A 50 -20.60 14.59 8.15
CA LEU A 50 -20.28 13.22 7.71
C LEU A 50 -19.14 12.61 8.52
N VAL A 51 -18.07 13.37 8.76
CA VAL A 51 -16.95 12.93 9.61
C VAL A 51 -17.43 12.60 11.01
N SER A 52 -18.14 13.52 11.67
CA SER A 52 -18.64 13.30 13.03
C SER A 52 -19.60 12.13 13.11
N TYR A 53 -20.51 11.98 12.15
CA TYR A 53 -21.47 10.87 12.11
C TYR A 53 -20.76 9.52 11.98
N TRP A 54 -19.97 9.34 10.91
CA TRP A 54 -19.36 8.04 10.62
C TRP A 54 -18.24 7.67 11.60
N GLN A 55 -17.54 8.67 12.17
CA GLN A 55 -16.65 8.42 13.30
C GLN A 55 -17.40 7.71 14.44
N GLY A 56 -18.55 8.25 14.86
CA GLY A 56 -19.36 7.63 15.92
C GLY A 56 -19.84 6.23 15.56
N VAL A 57 -20.22 5.99 14.30
CA VAL A 57 -20.60 4.66 13.80
C VAL A 57 -19.43 3.68 13.86
N PHE A 58 -18.25 4.09 13.40
CA PHE A 58 -17.04 3.27 13.43
C PHE A 58 -16.60 2.94 14.86
N GLU A 59 -16.64 3.92 15.77
CA GLU A 59 -16.33 3.72 17.19
C GLU A 59 -17.31 2.73 17.85
N ALA A 60 -18.62 2.90 17.61
CA ALA A 60 -19.64 2.01 18.15
C ALA A 60 -19.49 0.56 17.65
N GLU A 61 -19.04 0.38 16.41
CA GLU A 61 -18.76 -0.93 15.82
C GLU A 61 -17.34 -1.42 16.13
N GLY A 62 -16.54 -0.68 16.89
CA GLY A 62 -15.18 -1.05 17.30
C GLY A 62 -14.18 -1.09 16.13
N VAL A 63 -14.41 -0.32 15.07
CA VAL A 63 -13.49 -0.14 13.94
C VAL A 63 -12.31 0.73 14.38
N PRO A 64 -11.05 0.30 14.20
CA PRO A 64 -9.89 1.08 14.62
C PRO A 64 -9.70 2.32 13.75
N GLU A 65 -9.04 3.34 14.29
CA GLU A 65 -8.71 4.59 13.58
C GLU A 65 -9.96 5.25 12.97
N ALA A 66 -11.06 5.28 13.73
CA ALA A 66 -12.38 5.70 13.25
C ALA A 66 -12.35 7.09 12.59
N GLN A 67 -11.87 8.10 13.31
CA GLN A 67 -11.78 9.47 12.81
C GLN A 67 -10.92 9.56 11.54
N THR A 68 -9.71 9.03 11.59
CA THR A 68 -8.78 9.07 10.45
C THR A 68 -9.33 8.32 9.23
N SER A 69 -10.01 7.18 9.44
CA SER A 69 -10.65 6.41 8.37
C SER A 69 -11.70 7.23 7.62
N ILE A 70 -12.61 7.92 8.34
CA ILE A 70 -13.65 8.71 7.69
C ILE A 70 -13.07 9.99 7.07
N GLU A 71 -12.07 10.62 7.69
CA GLU A 71 -11.39 11.76 7.11
C GLU A 71 -10.78 11.40 5.75
N TYR A 72 -10.16 10.23 5.61
CA TYR A 72 -9.67 9.74 4.31
C TYR A 72 -10.79 9.51 3.29
N ILE A 73 -11.89 8.85 3.70
CA ILE A 73 -13.03 8.59 2.81
C ILE A 73 -13.63 9.90 2.28
N VAL A 74 -13.92 10.85 3.17
CA VAL A 74 -14.50 12.14 2.79
C VAL A 74 -13.54 12.94 1.92
N SER A 75 -12.24 12.96 2.26
CA SER A 75 -11.23 13.64 1.45
C SER A 75 -11.14 13.06 0.04
N TYR A 76 -11.15 11.74 -0.07
CA TYR A 76 -11.10 11.03 -1.36
C TYR A 76 -12.29 11.38 -2.25
N VAL A 77 -13.51 11.33 -1.68
CA VAL A 77 -14.76 11.65 -2.40
C VAL A 77 -14.80 13.12 -2.84
N LEU A 78 -14.20 14.02 -2.06
CA LEU A 78 -14.09 15.45 -2.37
C LEU A 78 -12.82 15.81 -3.18
N GLU A 79 -12.12 14.81 -3.73
CA GLU A 79 -10.92 14.95 -4.53
C GLU A 79 -9.76 15.73 -3.85
N ALA A 80 -9.69 15.66 -2.52
CA ALA A 80 -8.60 16.23 -1.72
C ALA A 80 -7.62 15.14 -1.27
N LYS A 81 -6.37 15.53 -1.00
CA LYS A 81 -5.35 14.60 -0.47
C LYS A 81 -5.59 14.25 1.00
N THR A 82 -5.90 15.27 1.79
CA THR A 82 -6.19 15.15 3.22
C THR A 82 -7.40 16.01 3.57
N PHE A 83 -8.00 15.75 4.73
CA PHE A 83 -9.18 16.47 5.16
C PHE A 83 -8.84 17.94 5.43
N GLN A 84 -7.66 18.19 5.99
CA GLN A 84 -7.13 19.53 6.24
C GLN A 84 -6.78 20.28 4.95
N SER A 85 -6.57 19.57 3.83
CA SER A 85 -6.34 20.17 2.50
C SER A 85 -7.61 20.51 1.73
N LEU A 86 -8.80 20.26 2.32
CA LEU A 86 -10.07 20.62 1.70
C LEU A 86 -10.12 22.14 1.47
N ARG A 87 -10.57 22.52 0.27
CA ARG A 87 -10.79 23.93 -0.06
C ARG A 87 -11.89 24.50 0.83
N ALA A 88 -11.78 25.77 1.21
CA ALA A 88 -12.80 26.46 2.00
C ALA A 88 -14.20 26.34 1.38
N GLU A 89 -14.28 26.31 0.05
CA GLU A 89 -15.53 26.07 -0.69
C GLU A 89 -16.17 24.70 -0.39
N HIS A 90 -15.37 23.63 -0.26
CA HIS A 90 -15.89 22.31 0.07
C HIS A 90 -16.38 22.24 1.52
N LEU A 91 -15.71 22.94 2.44
CA LEU A 91 -16.11 22.99 3.85
C LEU A 91 -17.30 23.91 4.11
N SER A 92 -17.65 24.79 3.18
CA SER A 92 -18.74 25.76 3.31
C SER A 92 -19.99 25.40 2.49
N LYS A 93 -19.99 24.22 1.85
CA LYS A 93 -21.13 23.70 1.08
C LYS A 93 -21.48 22.28 1.52
N PRO A 94 -22.77 21.92 1.53
CA PRO A 94 -23.19 20.53 1.65
C PRO A 94 -22.58 19.65 0.57
N VAL A 95 -22.39 18.37 0.88
CA VAL A 95 -22.03 17.38 -0.15
C VAL A 95 -23.19 17.20 -1.13
N THR A 96 -22.88 16.76 -2.34
CA THR A 96 -23.90 16.31 -3.30
C THR A 96 -24.46 14.93 -2.92
N GLU A 97 -25.63 14.56 -3.46
CA GLU A 97 -26.20 13.21 -3.26
C GLU A 97 -25.25 12.10 -3.75
N GLN A 98 -24.56 12.33 -4.87
CA GLN A 98 -23.58 11.39 -5.40
C GLN A 98 -22.40 11.21 -4.43
N GLN A 99 -21.86 12.30 -3.89
CA GLN A 99 -20.77 12.24 -2.91
C GLN A 99 -21.22 11.56 -1.62
N LEU A 100 -22.43 11.87 -1.15
CA LEU A 100 -23.01 11.19 0.02
C LEU A 100 -23.07 9.67 -0.20
N HIS A 101 -23.62 9.23 -1.34
CA HIS A 101 -23.70 7.82 -1.69
C HIS A 101 -22.32 7.16 -1.74
N GLN A 102 -21.32 7.83 -2.32
CA GLN A 102 -19.95 7.32 -2.36
C GLN A 102 -19.34 7.18 -0.95
N VAL A 103 -19.55 8.16 -0.06
CA VAL A 103 -19.11 8.07 1.34
C VAL A 103 -19.78 6.90 2.05
N GLU A 104 -21.07 6.69 1.83
CA GLU A 104 -21.82 5.57 2.41
C GLU A 104 -21.30 4.21 1.92
N GLU A 105 -21.03 4.07 0.61
CA GLU A 105 -20.48 2.85 0.02
C GLU A 105 -19.08 2.52 0.57
N LEU A 106 -18.18 3.50 0.61
CA LEU A 106 -16.83 3.31 1.14
C LEU A 106 -16.83 3.02 2.64
N SER A 107 -17.69 3.70 3.39
CA SER A 107 -17.86 3.45 4.83
C SER A 107 -18.42 2.05 5.11
N ALA A 108 -19.29 1.53 4.24
CA ALA A 108 -19.77 0.16 4.34
C ALA A 108 -18.64 -0.87 4.18
N TRP A 109 -17.67 -0.64 3.30
CA TRP A 109 -16.48 -1.49 3.20
C TRP A 109 -15.61 -1.41 4.45
N ARG A 110 -15.41 -0.19 4.99
CA ARG A 110 -14.67 0.00 6.24
C ARG A 110 -15.33 -0.74 7.42
N LEU A 111 -16.67 -0.69 7.53
CA LEU A 111 -17.45 -1.46 8.52
C LEU A 111 -17.25 -2.98 8.39
N ASN A 112 -17.01 -3.47 7.18
CA ASN A 112 -16.67 -4.87 6.93
C ASN A 112 -15.21 -5.22 7.31
N ARG A 113 -14.53 -4.34 8.06
CA ARG A 113 -13.13 -4.46 8.49
C ARG A 113 -12.13 -4.40 7.35
N MET A 114 -12.51 -3.84 6.20
CA MET A 114 -11.54 -3.63 5.13
C MET A 114 -10.54 -2.55 5.58
N PRO A 115 -9.22 -2.78 5.44
CA PRO A 115 -8.21 -1.74 5.66
C PRO A 115 -8.53 -0.48 4.85
N ILE A 116 -8.34 0.70 5.44
CA ILE A 116 -8.67 1.97 4.77
C ILE A 116 -7.94 2.12 3.43
N GLN A 117 -6.70 1.63 3.33
CA GLN A 117 -5.90 1.65 2.11
C GLN A 117 -6.56 0.90 0.95
N TYR A 118 -7.27 -0.19 1.23
CA TYR A 118 -8.03 -0.92 0.22
C TYR A 118 -9.39 -0.29 -0.05
N VAL A 119 -10.01 0.32 0.96
CA VAL A 119 -11.24 1.11 0.78
C VAL A 119 -10.98 2.30 -0.15
N ILE A 120 -9.84 2.97 -0.02
CA ILE A 120 -9.43 4.07 -0.91
C ILE A 120 -8.85 3.56 -2.24
N GLY A 121 -8.24 2.37 -2.25
CA GLY A 121 -7.70 1.72 -3.44
C GLY A 121 -6.35 2.27 -3.91
N GLU A 122 -5.83 3.30 -3.24
CA GLU A 122 -4.49 3.82 -3.40
C GLU A 122 -3.94 4.33 -2.07
N TRP A 123 -2.62 4.32 -1.92
CA TRP A 123 -1.95 4.81 -0.72
C TRP A 123 -0.61 5.46 -1.06
N ASP A 124 -0.27 6.51 -0.32
CA ASP A 124 1.02 7.17 -0.44
C ASP A 124 2.09 6.32 0.27
N PHE A 125 3.24 6.17 -0.39
CA PHE A 125 4.45 5.53 0.12
C PHE A 125 5.64 6.35 -0.37
N LEU A 126 6.36 6.99 0.55
CA LEU A 126 7.34 8.02 0.22
C LEU A 126 6.72 9.09 -0.73
N ASP A 127 7.34 9.34 -1.88
CA ASP A 127 6.89 10.27 -2.91
C ASP A 127 6.02 9.61 -4.00
N LEU A 128 5.55 8.37 -3.76
CA LEU A 128 4.72 7.61 -4.69
C LEU A 128 3.29 7.49 -4.18
N THR A 129 2.32 7.50 -5.11
CA THR A 129 0.95 7.05 -4.83
C THR A 129 0.74 5.73 -5.55
N LEU A 130 0.68 4.64 -4.77
CA LEU A 130 0.58 3.26 -5.24
C LEU A 130 -0.88 2.81 -5.20
N ILE A 131 -1.30 2.07 -6.22
CA ILE A 131 -2.54 1.29 -6.20
C ILE A 131 -2.42 0.24 -5.10
N MET A 132 -3.50 0.10 -4.32
CA MET A 132 -3.63 -0.86 -3.23
C MET A 132 -4.85 -1.75 -3.47
N ARG A 133 -4.68 -3.07 -3.33
CA ARG A 133 -5.80 -4.02 -3.35
C ARG A 133 -5.46 -5.29 -2.58
N PRO A 134 -6.45 -5.94 -1.96
CA PRO A 134 -6.25 -7.24 -1.35
C PRO A 134 -5.90 -8.29 -2.43
N PRO A 135 -5.19 -9.37 -2.07
CA PRO A 135 -4.68 -9.69 -0.73
C PRO A 135 -3.24 -9.18 -0.48
N VAL A 136 -2.75 -8.24 -1.29
CA VAL A 136 -1.33 -7.84 -1.31
C VAL A 136 -0.98 -6.95 -0.13
N PHE A 137 0.05 -7.33 0.62
CA PHE A 137 0.47 -6.65 1.84
C PHE A 137 0.57 -5.11 1.70
N ILE A 138 0.01 -4.40 2.68
CA ILE A 138 0.04 -2.93 2.74
C ILE A 138 1.41 -2.50 3.29
N PRO A 139 2.22 -1.73 2.55
CA PRO A 139 3.51 -1.23 3.03
C PRO A 139 3.37 -0.48 4.35
N ARG A 140 4.34 -0.65 5.25
CA ARG A 140 4.34 -0.02 6.57
C ARG A 140 5.26 1.20 6.58
N PRO A 141 5.06 2.19 7.48
CA PRO A 141 5.94 3.34 7.60
C PRO A 141 7.42 2.95 7.78
N GLU A 142 7.72 1.89 8.53
CA GLU A 142 9.07 1.36 8.74
C GLU A 142 9.71 0.86 7.42
N THR A 143 8.89 0.49 6.43
CA THR A 143 9.38 0.11 5.09
C THR A 143 9.89 1.32 4.31
N GLU A 144 9.41 2.53 4.61
CA GLU A 144 9.96 3.77 4.03
C GLU A 144 11.38 4.03 4.55
N GLU A 145 11.62 3.79 5.84
CA GLU A 145 12.94 3.92 6.46
C GLU A 145 13.94 2.94 5.82
N LEU A 146 13.53 1.70 5.53
CA LEU A 146 14.35 0.74 4.80
C LEU A 146 14.81 1.27 3.43
N VAL A 147 13.91 1.92 2.68
CA VAL A 147 14.26 2.51 1.37
C VAL A 147 15.31 3.61 1.54
N VAL A 148 15.14 4.49 2.54
CA VAL A 148 16.09 5.57 2.83
C VAL A 148 17.47 4.98 3.18
N LEU A 149 17.52 3.99 4.08
CA LEU A 149 18.75 3.32 4.49
C LEU A 149 19.48 2.65 3.32
N VAL A 150 18.75 2.00 2.41
CA VAL A 150 19.34 1.38 1.21
C VAL A 150 20.01 2.43 0.31
N ILE A 151 19.37 3.59 0.12
CA ILE A 151 19.91 4.69 -0.69
C ILE A 151 21.17 5.26 -0.04
N GLU A 152 21.13 5.56 1.25
CA GLU A 152 22.26 6.12 2.00
C GLU A 152 23.47 5.17 1.99
N GLU A 153 23.24 3.88 2.23
CA GLU A 153 24.29 2.87 2.24
C GLU A 153 24.91 2.67 0.85
N PHE A 154 24.09 2.71 -0.21
CA PHE A 154 24.60 2.67 -1.58
C PHE A 154 25.46 3.91 -1.88
N GLN A 155 24.98 5.12 -1.55
CA GLN A 155 25.72 6.36 -1.76
C GLN A 155 27.08 6.36 -1.03
N ARG A 156 27.11 5.89 0.21
CA ARG A 156 28.33 5.77 1.02
C ARG A 156 29.38 4.88 0.37
N LYS A 157 28.96 3.77 -0.26
CA LYS A 157 29.85 2.85 -0.97
C LYS A 157 30.38 3.43 -2.28
N VAL A 158 29.59 4.21 -3.00
CA VAL A 158 29.94 4.76 -4.32
C VAL A 158 30.74 6.08 -4.24
N LYS A 159 30.60 6.85 -3.16
CA LYS A 159 31.38 8.08 -2.90
C LYS A 159 32.24 7.94 -1.64
N PRO A 160 33.41 7.26 -1.69
CA PRO A 160 34.35 7.23 -0.57
C PRO A 160 35.01 8.61 -0.41
N GLY A 161 34.35 9.54 0.29
CA GLY A 161 34.84 10.92 0.44
C GLY A 161 33.86 11.95 1.01
N GLY A 162 33.10 11.62 2.07
CA GLY A 162 32.66 12.58 3.11
C GLY A 162 31.86 13.84 2.74
N ALA A 163 31.14 13.91 1.63
CA ALA A 163 30.29 15.06 1.34
C ALA A 163 28.89 14.90 1.97
N GLU A 164 28.62 15.62 3.06
CA GLU A 164 27.35 15.66 3.82
C GLU A 164 26.22 16.42 3.10
N HIS A 165 25.93 16.14 1.84
CA HIS A 165 24.73 16.69 1.19
C HIS A 165 23.57 15.70 1.28
N ARG A 166 22.65 16.00 2.20
CA ARG A 166 21.40 15.26 2.52
C ARG A 166 20.28 15.38 1.47
N ASP A 167 20.61 15.77 0.24
CA ASP A 167 19.62 15.80 -0.82
C ASP A 167 19.43 14.37 -1.35
N LEU A 168 18.26 13.77 -1.07
CA LEU A 168 17.85 12.41 -1.47
C LEU A 168 17.84 12.16 -2.99
N ALA A 169 18.15 13.18 -3.80
CA ALA A 169 18.34 13.04 -5.23
C ALA A 169 19.79 12.61 -5.50
N VAL A 170 19.96 11.40 -6.03
CA VAL A 170 21.26 10.89 -6.49
C VAL A 170 21.66 11.63 -7.78
N ALA A 171 22.08 12.89 -7.64
CA ALA A 171 22.68 13.62 -8.74
C ALA A 171 24.11 13.11 -8.94
N GLU A 172 24.34 12.51 -10.12
CA GLU A 172 25.66 12.23 -10.69
C GLU A 172 26.50 11.09 -10.06
N ALA A 173 25.89 10.08 -9.45
CA ALA A 173 26.62 8.82 -9.26
C ALA A 173 26.70 8.09 -10.62
N SER A 174 27.89 7.94 -11.18
CA SER A 174 28.16 7.16 -12.41
C SER A 174 27.84 5.65 -12.29
N GLN A 175 27.27 5.22 -11.16
CA GLN A 175 26.91 3.83 -10.91
C GLN A 175 25.40 3.68 -10.81
N CYS A 176 24.90 2.73 -11.58
CA CYS A 176 23.48 2.51 -11.79
C CYS A 176 23.16 1.11 -11.27
N PRO A 177 22.58 0.99 -10.06
CA PRO A 177 22.52 -0.30 -9.40
C PRO A 177 21.60 -1.28 -10.14
N MET A 178 22.02 -2.53 -10.21
CA MET A 178 21.16 -3.68 -10.41
C MET A 178 20.62 -4.12 -9.05
N ILE A 179 19.31 -3.99 -8.87
CA ILE A 179 18.63 -4.26 -7.60
C ILE A 179 17.82 -5.54 -7.73
N LEU A 180 17.83 -6.36 -6.70
CA LEU A 180 16.95 -7.51 -6.54
C LEU A 180 16.06 -7.30 -5.32
N GLU A 181 14.74 -7.25 -5.53
CA GLU A 181 13.76 -7.29 -4.44
C GLU A 181 13.12 -8.67 -4.35
N VAL A 182 13.11 -9.24 -3.14
CA VAL A 182 12.41 -10.49 -2.82
C VAL A 182 11.15 -10.21 -2.02
N GLY A 183 10.00 -10.66 -2.52
CA GLY A 183 8.68 -10.40 -1.92
C GLY A 183 8.17 -8.99 -2.26
N CYS A 184 8.13 -8.65 -3.56
CA CYS A 184 7.89 -7.27 -3.98
C CYS A 184 6.50 -6.71 -3.64
N GLY A 185 5.50 -7.54 -3.36
CA GLY A 185 4.19 -7.08 -2.90
C GLY A 185 3.54 -6.08 -3.86
N SER A 186 3.37 -4.82 -3.42
CA SER A 186 2.82 -3.73 -4.24
C SER A 186 3.88 -3.02 -5.12
N GLY A 187 5.14 -3.39 -4.98
CA GLY A 187 6.30 -2.76 -5.63
C GLY A 187 6.85 -1.57 -4.86
N ALA A 188 6.42 -1.35 -3.61
CA ALA A 188 6.72 -0.14 -2.86
C ALA A 188 8.22 0.17 -2.78
N ILE A 189 9.05 -0.82 -2.42
CA ILE A 189 10.50 -0.63 -2.30
C ILE A 189 11.11 -0.46 -3.70
N SER A 190 10.92 -1.44 -4.60
CA SER A 190 11.44 -1.42 -5.98
C SER A 190 11.19 -0.10 -6.70
N LEU A 191 9.94 0.37 -6.71
CA LEU A 191 9.53 1.54 -7.46
C LEU A 191 10.06 2.82 -6.82
N SER A 192 10.15 2.86 -5.49
CA SER A 192 10.75 4.00 -4.75
C SER A 192 12.24 4.11 -5.05
N LEU A 193 12.97 2.99 -5.01
CA LEU A 193 14.39 2.96 -5.36
C LEU A 193 14.61 3.41 -6.81
N LEU A 194 13.81 2.93 -7.77
CA LEU A 194 13.90 3.39 -9.16
C LEU A 194 13.60 4.89 -9.33
N LYS A 195 12.73 5.45 -8.50
CA LYS A 195 12.42 6.89 -8.55
C LYS A 195 13.58 7.75 -8.02
N LYS A 196 14.29 7.28 -6.99
CA LYS A 196 15.40 7.99 -6.36
C LYS A 196 16.74 7.79 -7.08
N PHE A 197 16.98 6.61 -7.66
CA PHE A 197 18.19 6.33 -8.43
C PHE A 197 18.15 6.92 -9.84
N PRO A 198 19.32 7.30 -10.42
CA PRO A 198 19.39 7.93 -11.73
C PRO A 198 18.64 7.15 -12.81
N LYS A 199 17.92 7.88 -13.68
CA LYS A 199 17.12 7.26 -14.75
C LYS A 199 17.95 6.45 -15.74
N VAL A 200 19.22 6.84 -15.93
CA VAL A 200 20.14 6.15 -16.81
C VAL A 200 20.56 4.86 -16.09
N ASN A 201 20.24 3.71 -16.69
CA ASN A 201 20.72 2.37 -16.37
C ASN A 201 20.35 1.69 -15.03
N SER A 202 19.75 2.33 -14.01
CA SER A 202 19.36 1.53 -12.82
C SER A 202 18.20 0.61 -13.16
N ARG A 203 18.32 -0.65 -12.76
CA ARG A 203 17.35 -1.71 -13.05
C ARG A 203 16.99 -2.46 -11.78
N VAL A 204 15.76 -2.94 -11.74
CA VAL A 204 15.27 -3.80 -10.67
C VAL A 204 14.82 -5.13 -11.27
N VAL A 205 15.14 -6.22 -10.58
CA VAL A 205 14.44 -7.50 -10.68
C VAL A 205 13.61 -7.66 -9.41
N ALA A 206 12.30 -7.69 -9.55
CA ALA A 206 11.36 -7.85 -8.45
C ALA A 206 10.73 -9.24 -8.54
N VAL A 207 10.85 -10.03 -7.47
CA VAL A 207 10.28 -11.38 -7.42
C VAL A 207 9.24 -11.49 -6.32
N ASP A 208 8.17 -12.22 -6.59
CA ASP A 208 7.18 -12.61 -5.58
C ASP A 208 6.60 -13.97 -5.93
N LYS A 209 6.23 -14.77 -4.94
CA LYS A 209 5.59 -16.07 -5.17
C LYS A 209 4.12 -15.92 -5.59
N GLU A 210 3.47 -14.86 -5.13
CA GLU A 210 2.04 -14.63 -5.33
C GLU A 210 1.78 -13.83 -6.62
N GLU A 211 0.99 -14.38 -7.54
CA GLU A 211 0.62 -13.68 -8.78
C GLU A 211 -0.13 -12.37 -8.50
N ALA A 212 -0.90 -12.29 -7.41
CA ALA A 212 -1.57 -11.05 -7.02
C ALA A 212 -0.59 -9.89 -6.75
N ALA A 213 0.55 -10.19 -6.12
CA ALA A 213 1.62 -9.23 -5.85
C ALA A 213 2.36 -8.84 -7.15
N VAL A 214 2.74 -9.83 -7.95
CA VAL A 214 3.36 -9.61 -9.28
C VAL A 214 2.48 -8.72 -10.16
N SER A 215 1.19 -9.02 -10.23
CA SER A 215 0.21 -8.22 -10.97
C SER A 215 0.08 -6.81 -10.43
N LEU A 216 -0.01 -6.62 -9.11
CA LEU A 216 -0.11 -5.29 -8.51
C LEU A 216 1.16 -4.45 -8.73
N THR A 217 2.33 -5.06 -8.59
CA THR A 217 3.62 -4.42 -8.87
C THR A 217 3.70 -3.97 -10.32
N ARG A 218 3.19 -4.77 -11.28
CA ARG A 218 3.12 -4.41 -12.70
C ARG A 218 2.20 -3.22 -12.98
N ASP A 219 1.04 -3.21 -12.34
CA ASP A 219 0.08 -2.10 -12.45
C ASP A 219 0.68 -0.80 -11.89
N ASN A 220 1.36 -0.87 -10.73
CA ASN A 220 2.05 0.27 -10.14
C ASN A 220 3.25 0.74 -10.96
N ALA A 221 4.06 -0.18 -11.49
CA ALA A 221 5.15 0.17 -12.39
C ALA A 221 4.64 0.92 -13.63
N THR A 222 3.53 0.47 -14.21
CA THR A 222 2.89 1.12 -15.36
C THR A 222 2.34 2.50 -14.99
N ARG A 223 1.61 2.60 -13.88
CA ARG A 223 1.06 3.87 -13.37
C ARG A 223 2.15 4.92 -13.16
N LEU A 224 3.30 4.50 -12.65
CA LEU A 224 4.44 5.37 -12.36
C LEU A 224 5.41 5.55 -13.54
N GLN A 225 5.14 4.92 -14.68
CA GLN A 225 5.98 4.94 -15.89
C GLN A 225 7.41 4.41 -15.63
N LEU A 226 7.51 3.32 -14.88
CA LEU A 226 8.76 2.66 -14.50
C LEU A 226 8.91 1.25 -15.08
N GLN A 227 7.94 0.76 -15.85
CA GLN A 227 7.89 -0.61 -16.36
C GLN A 227 9.14 -1.01 -17.18
N ASP A 228 9.79 -0.06 -17.86
CA ASP A 228 10.98 -0.34 -18.68
C ASP A 228 12.26 -0.55 -17.85
N ARG A 229 12.21 -0.24 -16.55
CA ARG A 229 13.35 -0.35 -15.61
C ARG A 229 13.18 -1.47 -14.59
N ILE A 230 12.07 -2.21 -14.63
CA ILE A 230 11.77 -3.29 -13.69
C ILE A 230 11.40 -4.56 -14.43
N THR A 231 12.05 -5.67 -14.08
CA THR A 231 11.64 -7.02 -14.48
C THR A 231 10.90 -7.66 -13.32
N ILE A 232 9.63 -8.01 -13.51
CA ILE A 232 8.78 -8.54 -12.44
C ILE A 232 8.49 -10.01 -12.73
N LEU A 233 8.80 -10.89 -11.80
CA LEU A 233 8.74 -12.34 -12.01
C LEU A 233 7.97 -13.02 -10.88
N GLN A 234 7.06 -13.91 -11.26
CA GLN A 234 6.44 -14.82 -10.31
C GLN A 234 7.41 -15.96 -10.01
N HIS A 235 7.95 -16.00 -8.80
CA HIS A 235 8.93 -17.00 -8.40
C HIS A 235 8.95 -17.21 -6.89
N ASP A 236 8.92 -18.48 -6.47
CA ASP A 236 9.16 -18.85 -5.08
C ASP A 236 10.64 -19.13 -4.85
N ILE A 237 11.31 -18.18 -4.19
CA ILE A 237 12.74 -18.22 -3.91
C ILE A 237 13.14 -19.40 -3.00
N LEU A 238 12.22 -19.89 -2.16
CA LEU A 238 12.49 -21.00 -1.25
C LEU A 238 12.54 -22.33 -2.01
N THR A 239 11.79 -22.45 -3.09
CA THR A 239 11.74 -23.67 -3.91
C THR A 239 12.85 -23.75 -4.96
N ASN A 240 13.38 -22.61 -5.41
CA ASN A 240 14.38 -22.56 -6.47
C ASN A 240 15.28 -21.32 -6.36
N HIS A 241 16.22 -21.35 -5.42
CA HIS A 241 17.19 -20.27 -5.18
C HIS A 241 18.24 -20.12 -6.29
N ASN A 242 18.46 -21.15 -7.12
CA ASN A 242 19.34 -21.09 -8.30
C ASN A 242 18.92 -20.00 -9.31
N PHE A 243 17.68 -19.53 -9.21
CA PHE A 243 17.21 -18.36 -9.95
C PHE A 243 18.06 -17.11 -9.69
N LEU A 244 18.47 -16.86 -8.43
CA LEU A 244 19.27 -15.70 -8.06
C LEU A 244 20.65 -15.73 -8.72
N LEU A 245 21.22 -16.93 -8.88
CA LEU A 245 22.53 -17.16 -9.51
C LEU A 245 22.55 -16.80 -11.01
N ARG A 246 21.39 -16.67 -11.66
CA ARG A 246 21.31 -16.24 -13.07
C ARG A 246 21.53 -14.74 -13.25
N HIS A 247 21.38 -13.97 -12.19
CA HIS A 247 21.64 -12.54 -12.18
C HIS A 247 23.09 -12.32 -11.73
N ASN A 248 24.01 -12.47 -12.69
CA ASN A 248 25.45 -12.63 -12.45
C ASN A 248 26.12 -11.50 -11.65
N LEU A 249 25.49 -10.33 -11.48
CA LEU A 249 25.91 -9.26 -10.57
C LEU A 249 24.68 -8.46 -10.11
N VAL A 250 24.43 -8.44 -8.79
CA VAL A 250 23.41 -7.60 -8.15
C VAL A 250 24.13 -6.71 -7.14
N ASP A 251 23.91 -5.41 -7.21
CA ASP A 251 24.53 -4.42 -6.32
C ASP A 251 23.78 -4.30 -4.99
N ILE A 252 22.45 -4.50 -5.04
CA ILE A 252 21.55 -4.35 -3.89
C ILE A 252 20.57 -5.52 -3.87
N ILE A 253 20.56 -6.28 -2.76
CA ILE A 253 19.49 -7.23 -2.45
C ILE A 253 18.68 -6.65 -1.30
N VAL A 254 17.37 -6.53 -1.49
CA VAL A 254 16.45 -5.99 -0.48
C VAL A 254 15.22 -6.89 -0.36
N SER A 255 14.66 -6.98 0.85
CA SER A 255 13.43 -7.71 1.10
C SER A 255 12.77 -7.16 2.35
N ASN A 256 11.44 -7.11 2.36
CA ASN A 256 10.64 -6.97 3.57
C ASN A 256 9.76 -8.22 3.69
N PRO A 257 10.36 -9.37 4.08
CA PRO A 257 9.63 -10.62 4.15
C PRO A 257 8.64 -10.55 5.31
N PRO A 258 7.59 -11.38 5.29
CA PRO A 258 6.65 -11.40 6.38
C PRO A 258 7.28 -11.93 7.67
N TYR A 259 6.93 -11.30 8.79
CA TYR A 259 7.59 -11.49 10.08
C TYR A 259 6.63 -11.92 11.20
N ILE A 260 5.38 -12.26 10.87
CA ILE A 260 4.40 -12.73 11.85
C ILE A 260 4.61 -14.23 12.08
N PHE A 261 4.62 -14.69 13.33
CA PHE A 261 4.72 -16.11 13.67
C PHE A 261 3.36 -16.81 13.55
N LYS A 262 3.37 -18.10 13.22
CA LYS A 262 2.13 -18.90 13.05
C LYS A 262 1.22 -18.86 14.28
N ASP A 263 1.82 -18.91 15.47
CA ASP A 263 1.10 -18.93 16.74
C ASP A 263 0.38 -17.60 17.02
N ASP A 264 0.88 -16.50 16.45
CA ASP A 264 0.30 -15.17 16.62
C ASP A 264 -0.85 -14.89 15.64
N ILE A 265 -1.00 -15.69 14.57
CA ILE A 265 -2.00 -15.49 13.51
C ILE A 265 -3.41 -15.36 14.11
N ALA A 266 -3.78 -16.27 15.00
CA ALA A 266 -5.13 -16.30 15.58
C ALA A 266 -5.46 -15.05 16.41
N SER A 267 -4.45 -14.29 16.84
CA SER A 267 -4.59 -13.06 17.62
C SER A 267 -4.60 -11.78 16.78
N LEU A 268 -4.37 -11.88 15.47
CA LEU A 268 -4.30 -10.72 14.58
C LEU A 268 -5.64 -10.01 14.46
N ALA A 269 -5.57 -8.70 14.21
CA ALA A 269 -6.74 -7.87 13.97
C ALA A 269 -7.59 -8.39 12.79
N PRO A 270 -8.93 -8.24 12.82
CA PRO A 270 -9.83 -8.70 11.76
C PRO A 270 -9.46 -8.18 10.36
N GLU A 271 -8.94 -6.95 10.29
CA GLU A 271 -8.45 -6.30 9.07
C GLU A 271 -7.36 -7.12 8.38
N ILE A 272 -6.45 -7.71 9.17
CA ILE A 272 -5.32 -8.50 8.69
C ILE A 272 -5.83 -9.89 8.29
N LEU A 273 -6.57 -10.55 9.19
CA LEU A 273 -7.04 -11.93 8.98
C LEU A 273 -7.93 -12.10 7.75
N ARG A 274 -8.74 -11.08 7.42
CA ARG A 274 -9.75 -11.19 6.36
C ARG A 274 -9.24 -10.76 4.99
N TYR A 275 -8.31 -9.79 4.94
CA TYR A 275 -7.97 -9.10 3.70
C TYR A 275 -6.49 -9.13 3.35
N LEU A 276 -5.60 -9.44 4.29
CA LEU A 276 -4.19 -9.64 3.99
C LEU A 276 -3.91 -11.13 3.88
N TYR A 277 -3.01 -11.52 2.98
CA TYR A 277 -2.58 -12.91 2.91
C TYR A 277 -2.01 -13.36 4.26
N VAL A 278 -2.69 -14.29 4.92
CA VAL A 278 -2.23 -14.92 6.18
C VAL A 278 -1.17 -16.00 5.92
N ALA A 279 -1.05 -16.52 4.69
CA ALA A 279 0.02 -17.46 4.31
C ALA A 279 1.44 -16.84 4.31
N HIS A 280 1.54 -15.56 4.66
CA HIS A 280 2.77 -14.86 4.94
C HIS A 280 3.25 -15.06 6.39
N ALA A 281 2.38 -15.37 7.34
CA ALA A 281 2.76 -15.60 8.74
C ALA A 281 3.34 -17.01 8.98
N ASP A 282 3.52 -17.79 7.92
CA ASP A 282 4.21 -19.06 7.95
C ASP A 282 5.73 -18.87 7.88
N CYS A 283 6.31 -18.23 8.90
CA CYS A 283 7.76 -18.22 9.08
C CYS A 283 8.21 -19.61 9.55
N HIS A 284 8.63 -20.48 8.63
CA HIS A 284 9.49 -21.61 8.99
C HIS A 284 10.89 -21.05 9.28
N THR A 285 11.14 -20.68 10.54
CA THR A 285 12.46 -20.32 11.09
C THR A 285 13.38 -19.57 10.11
N PHE A 286 13.02 -18.35 9.73
CA PHE A 286 13.94 -17.43 9.09
C PHE A 286 14.41 -16.41 10.14
N SER A 287 15.54 -16.69 10.79
CA SER A 287 16.32 -15.67 11.48
C SER A 287 17.13 -14.92 10.42
N LEU A 288 16.52 -13.95 9.76
CA LEU A 288 17.29 -12.86 9.16
C LEU A 288 17.46 -11.83 10.26
N THR A 289 18.51 -12.01 11.06
CA THR A 289 19.16 -10.84 11.65
C THR A 289 19.48 -9.87 10.48
N PRO A 290 19.28 -8.55 10.63
CA PRO A 290 19.81 -7.59 9.67
C PRO A 290 21.34 -7.73 9.70
N VAL A 291 21.88 -8.55 8.80
CA VAL A 291 23.32 -8.74 8.66
C VAL A 291 23.86 -7.52 7.90
N PHE A 292 24.11 -6.44 8.64
CA PHE A 292 25.14 -5.50 8.25
C PHE A 292 26.50 -6.16 8.53
N HIS A 293 27.04 -6.91 7.57
CA HIS A 293 28.42 -7.37 7.65
C HIS A 293 29.33 -6.49 6.78
N PRO A 294 30.39 -5.88 7.35
CA PRO A 294 31.26 -4.96 6.60
C PRO A 294 32.14 -5.66 5.54
N HIS A 295 32.17 -6.99 5.50
CA HIS A 295 32.97 -7.76 4.55
C HIS A 295 32.25 -9.07 4.21
N ILE A 296 31.62 -9.16 3.04
CA ILE A 296 31.38 -10.46 2.40
C ILE A 296 31.94 -10.35 0.97
N CYS A 297 33.26 -10.55 0.89
CA CYS A 297 33.85 -11.26 -0.23
C CYS A 297 33.30 -12.70 -0.20
N SER A 298 32.91 -13.19 -1.38
CA SER A 298 32.79 -14.62 -1.72
C SER A 298 31.89 -15.49 -0.84
N LEU A 299 30.69 -15.79 -1.35
CA LEU A 299 30.07 -17.09 -1.14
C LEU A 299 29.89 -17.74 -2.51
N ASN A 300 30.74 -18.74 -2.77
CA ASN A 300 30.41 -19.83 -3.67
C ASN A 300 29.26 -20.62 -3.03
N LEU A 301 28.08 -20.56 -3.66
CA LEU A 301 27.16 -21.65 -3.98
C LEU A 301 25.81 -21.03 -4.39
#